data_AF-A0A955AKF8-F1
#
_entry.id   AF-A0A955AKF8-F1
#
_cell.length_a   1.000
_cell.length_b   1.000
_cell.length_c   1.000
_cell.angle_alpha   90.00
_cell.angle_beta   90.00
_cell.angle_gamma   90.00
#
_symmetry.space_group_name_H-M   'P 1'
#
loop_
_entity.id
_entity.type
_entity.pdbx_description
1 polymer ?
#
loop_
_entity_poly.entity_id
_entity_poly.type
_entity_poly.pdbx_seq_one_letter_code
_entity_poly.pdbx_strand_id
1 'polypeptide(L)'
;MAVSNKRAQKGSTIKKRILGWLLSTGAAILSCQSVHAQQLSDHIPNGTTVSVDTTRGHQSIQMVVNDSRELVADRPFEQIRIHNQNVLKALPLGGDRLQISALTTGITNIDLIVGNSTHTIEVLVLADARMAEAVLREAFPTSNLRVTPFQQACIVSGTVANASEVELIVSICEQFFGNVINNVDVTGVQTIQLETQIMEVSRTKLRELGVDWAFGNNDDFIGQSVSGLLVQNGANFASNATAKTLEWGVVQNGTQFLNTIRALRSKNLVKVLANPTLIAVDGRPASFNSGGEIPIVVPAGLGQVGVQYREFGTRVDFMAKVQGEGKIYLEVRPYISEIDPSRSVTIQGVSVPGLRSRFLETGVTINAGETLALAGLLQVRTETLNKGLPGLSDLPYLGALFRTTRDEQNEVELLITVTPHFAGALTPDQIPQGAPGLFTQPPTDKELYLKSYMETPVVDDGGLMGVPNEGFVPQFTPSANYAPAFELSPSVPAPNPAAMSVGPNVPRIAQQPAGANPEYVPNPPGQNSPAIVR
;
A
#
# COMPACT_ATOMS: atom_id res chain seq x y z
N MET A 1 30.06 -12.12 -68.42
CA MET A 1 29.80 -10.86 -69.16
C MET A 1 29.21 -9.87 -68.16
N ALA A 2 29.70 -8.68 -67.84
CA ALA A 2 30.93 -7.90 -68.09
C ALA A 2 31.02 -6.87 -66.91
N VAL A 3 32.13 -6.78 -66.17
CA VAL A 3 33.21 -5.75 -66.22
C VAL A 3 32.79 -4.30 -65.90
N SER A 4 33.39 -3.69 -64.86
CA SER A 4 34.13 -2.39 -64.89
C SER A 4 34.62 -2.00 -63.46
N ASN A 5 35.91 -2.14 -63.09
CA ASN A 5 37.01 -1.12 -63.05
C ASN A 5 36.82 0.02 -62.01
N LYS A 6 37.81 0.61 -61.31
CA LYS A 6 39.25 0.41 -61.01
C LYS A 6 39.68 1.60 -60.09
N ARG A 7 40.82 1.49 -59.40
CA ARG A 7 41.66 2.51 -58.67
C ARG A 7 41.26 2.77 -57.20
N ALA A 8 42.08 2.57 -56.15
CA ALA A 8 43.54 2.63 -55.88
C ALA A 8 44.13 4.04 -55.63
N GLN A 9 44.65 4.24 -54.40
CA GLN A 9 45.97 4.83 -53.98
C GLN A 9 45.95 4.95 -52.43
N LYS A 10 46.79 4.37 -51.55
CA LYS A 10 48.21 3.94 -51.45
C LYS A 10 49.23 5.03 -51.05
N GLY A 11 49.84 4.85 -49.86
CA GLY A 11 51.15 5.39 -49.42
C GLY A 11 51.30 5.31 -47.89
N SER A 12 51.92 4.31 -47.25
CA SER A 12 53.36 3.95 -47.14
C SER A 12 54.22 5.00 -46.42
N THR A 13 54.41 4.94 -45.09
CA THR A 13 55.54 4.30 -44.33
C THR A 13 56.95 4.82 -44.66
N ILE A 14 57.73 5.24 -43.63
CA ILE A 14 59.22 5.17 -43.44
C ILE A 14 59.57 5.96 -42.13
N LYS A 15 59.97 5.35 -40.99
CA LYS A 15 61.28 4.82 -40.50
C LYS A 15 62.35 5.87 -40.05
N LYS A 16 63.00 5.62 -38.88
CA LYS A 16 64.31 6.10 -38.30
C LYS A 16 64.19 7.26 -37.26
N ARG A 17 64.84 7.37 -36.08
CA ARG A 17 66.16 6.98 -35.45
C ARG A 17 66.03 7.13 -33.90
N ILE A 18 66.49 6.21 -33.02
CA ILE A 18 67.82 6.05 -32.36
C ILE A 18 68.20 7.09 -31.25
N LEU A 19 68.62 6.55 -30.07
CA LEU A 19 69.40 7.11 -28.92
C LEU A 19 68.66 8.04 -27.93
N GLY A 20 68.72 7.92 -26.59
CA GLY A 20 69.56 7.17 -25.65
C GLY A 20 70.31 8.12 -24.68
N TRP A 21 70.30 7.82 -23.36
CA TRP A 21 71.02 8.42 -22.19
C TRP A 21 70.29 9.49 -21.35
N LEU A 22 70.45 9.64 -20.02
CA LEU A 22 70.74 8.78 -18.85
C LEU A 22 70.64 9.70 -17.59
N LEU A 23 69.99 9.23 -16.52
CA LEU A 23 70.20 9.49 -15.07
C LEU A 23 70.40 10.91 -14.46
N SER A 24 69.52 11.20 -13.49
CA SER A 24 69.80 11.52 -12.06
C SER A 24 69.77 12.98 -11.53
N THR A 25 69.20 13.06 -10.32
CA THR A 25 69.38 14.02 -9.19
C THR A 25 68.47 15.25 -9.04
N GLY A 26 67.95 15.38 -7.79
CA GLY A 26 67.53 16.62 -7.11
C GLY A 26 66.04 16.97 -7.24
N ALA A 27 65.14 16.59 -6.33
CA ALA A 27 64.88 17.17 -5.01
C ALA A 27 64.44 18.65 -5.01
N ALA A 28 63.26 18.88 -4.38
CA ALA A 28 62.88 20.05 -3.58
C ALA A 28 61.85 21.09 -4.13
N ILE A 29 60.62 21.01 -3.56
CA ILE A 29 59.80 22.08 -2.93
C ILE A 29 58.74 22.85 -3.77
N LEU A 30 57.58 23.03 -3.10
CA LEU A 30 56.40 23.93 -3.30
C LEU A 30 55.16 23.28 -3.94
N SER A 31 54.23 22.65 -3.20
CA SER A 31 53.22 23.19 -2.26
C SER A 31 52.20 24.14 -2.88
N CYS A 32 50.99 23.64 -3.17
CA CYS A 32 49.74 24.38 -2.95
C CYS A 32 48.59 23.40 -2.72
N GLN A 33 47.77 23.70 -1.71
CA GLN A 33 46.95 22.79 -0.92
C GLN A 33 45.59 22.49 -1.55
N SER A 34 45.15 21.22 -1.46
CA SER A 34 43.75 20.82 -1.60
C SER A 34 43.06 20.83 -0.23
N VAL A 35 41.99 21.61 -0.14
CA VAL A 35 41.15 21.79 1.05
C VAL A 35 40.47 20.47 1.42
N HIS A 36 40.65 20.09 2.68
CA HIS A 36 40.11 18.90 3.33
C HIS A 36 38.63 19.10 3.67
N ALA A 37 37.77 18.18 3.24
CA ALA A 37 36.52 17.88 3.94
C ALA A 37 36.80 16.70 4.87
N GLN A 38 37.10 16.97 6.13
CA GLN A 38 37.22 15.92 7.16
C GLN A 38 35.82 15.57 7.66
N GLN A 39 35.40 14.34 7.37
CA GLN A 39 34.39 13.64 8.18
C GLN A 39 34.87 13.60 9.62
N LEU A 40 34.08 14.19 10.54
CA LEU A 40 34.17 13.91 11.96
C LEU A 40 33.72 12.45 12.18
N SER A 41 34.66 11.53 12.01
CA SER A 41 34.57 10.21 12.62
C SER A 41 34.93 10.41 14.08
N ASP A 42 33.93 10.44 14.96
CA ASP A 42 34.14 10.27 16.40
C ASP A 42 34.70 8.86 16.62
N HIS A 43 36.02 8.77 16.54
CA HIS A 43 36.77 7.61 16.95
C HIS A 43 36.74 7.60 18.48
N ILE A 44 35.86 6.82 19.09
CA ILE A 44 36.00 6.47 20.51
C ILE A 44 37.28 5.62 20.58
N PRO A 45 38.40 6.12 21.15
CA PRO A 45 39.60 5.31 21.25
C PRO A 45 39.28 4.13 22.18
N ASN A 46 39.44 2.91 21.67
CA ASN A 46 39.35 1.64 22.42
C ASN A 46 40.51 1.45 23.42
N GLY A 47 41.21 2.53 23.79
CA GLY A 47 42.26 2.51 24.79
C GLY A 47 41.64 2.71 26.17
N THR A 48 41.96 1.81 27.10
CA THR A 48 41.71 1.99 28.54
C THR A 48 42.43 3.21 29.13
N THR A 49 43.35 3.80 28.36
CA THR A 49 44.21 4.91 28.77
C THR A 49 44.01 6.10 27.84
N VAL A 50 43.58 7.23 28.39
CA VAL A 50 43.44 8.51 27.67
C VAL A 50 44.58 9.43 28.12
N SER A 51 45.45 9.82 27.18
CA SER A 51 46.47 10.82 27.43
C SER A 51 45.84 12.21 27.51
N VAL A 52 46.14 12.93 28.57
CA VAL A 52 45.67 14.29 28.83
C VAL A 52 46.82 15.25 28.62
N ASP A 53 46.68 16.09 27.59
CA ASP A 53 47.65 17.14 27.28
C ASP A 53 47.41 18.35 28.18
N THR A 54 48.23 18.48 29.21
CA THR A 54 48.14 19.53 30.22
C THR A 54 48.55 20.91 29.67
N THR A 55 48.82 21.07 28.37
CA THR A 55 49.10 22.36 27.72
C THR A 55 47.92 22.95 26.96
N ARG A 56 46.84 22.17 26.76
CA ARG A 56 45.61 22.64 26.13
C ARG A 56 44.61 23.11 27.19
N GLY A 57 43.96 24.25 26.94
CA GLY A 57 43.05 24.88 27.91
C GLY A 57 41.68 24.19 28.07
N HIS A 58 41.29 23.30 27.15
CA HIS A 58 40.01 22.60 27.20
C HIS A 58 40.12 21.24 26.50
N GLN A 59 39.83 20.16 27.24
CA GLN A 59 39.74 18.79 26.71
C GLN A 59 38.39 18.21 27.12
N SER A 60 37.68 17.57 26.18
CA SER A 60 36.43 16.85 26.47
C SER A 60 36.64 15.34 26.36
N ILE A 61 36.06 14.59 27.28
CA ILE A 61 36.09 13.14 27.31
C ILE A 61 34.67 12.62 27.40
N GLN A 62 34.32 11.69 26.51
CA GLN A 62 33.02 11.03 26.52
C GLN A 62 33.14 9.65 27.17
N MET A 63 32.25 9.37 28.12
CA MET A 63 32.16 8.10 28.83
C MET A 63 30.72 7.60 28.86
N VAL A 64 30.54 6.30 29.10
CA VAL A 64 29.22 5.68 29.32
C VAL A 64 29.09 5.35 30.81
N VAL A 65 27.87 5.33 31.36
CA VAL A 65 27.62 4.90 32.75
C VAL A 65 28.25 3.52 33.00
N ASN A 66 28.89 3.34 34.16
CA ASN A 66 29.68 2.17 34.55
C ASN A 66 31.00 1.97 33.79
N ASP A 67 31.39 2.88 32.89
CA ASP A 67 32.71 2.85 32.25
C ASP A 67 33.80 3.35 33.22
N SER A 68 35.01 2.82 33.06
CA SER A 68 36.19 3.21 33.85
C SER A 68 37.40 3.37 32.94
N ARG A 69 38.09 4.50 33.06
CA ARG A 69 39.25 4.84 32.23
C ARG A 69 40.39 5.37 33.07
N GLU A 70 41.61 5.09 32.66
CA GLU A 70 42.81 5.68 33.21
C GLU A 70 43.16 6.93 32.39
N LEU A 71 43.33 8.06 33.08
CA LEU A 71 43.87 9.28 32.53
C LEU A 71 45.36 9.35 32.89
N VAL A 72 46.20 9.63 31.91
CA VAL A 72 47.63 9.90 32.11
C VAL A 72 47.88 11.34 31.74
N ALA A 73 48.27 12.16 32.71
CA ALA A 73 48.64 13.55 32.52
C ALA A 73 50.12 13.68 32.12
N ASP A 74 50.45 14.64 31.26
CA ASP A 74 51.84 14.88 30.84
C ASP A 74 52.77 15.33 31.98
N ARG A 75 52.20 15.80 33.09
CA ARG A 75 52.92 16.24 34.29
C ARG A 75 52.21 15.72 35.53
N PRO A 76 52.96 15.47 36.61
CA PRO A 76 52.35 15.10 37.88
C PRO A 76 51.48 16.23 38.42
N PHE A 77 50.27 15.89 38.87
CA PHE A 77 49.32 16.83 39.45
C PHE A 77 49.37 16.77 40.98
N GLU A 78 49.21 17.92 41.64
CA GLU A 78 49.27 18.03 43.09
C GLU A 78 47.91 17.75 43.74
N GLN A 79 46.84 18.21 43.08
CA GLN A 79 45.48 18.08 43.58
C GLN A 79 44.48 17.90 42.44
N ILE A 80 43.44 17.09 42.70
CA ILE A 80 42.30 16.88 41.81
C ILE A 80 41.05 17.45 42.46
N ARG A 81 40.24 18.18 41.69
CA ARG A 81 38.91 18.63 42.11
C ARG A 81 37.87 18.21 41.10
N ILE A 82 36.85 17.50 41.56
CA ILE A 82 35.70 17.09 40.75
C ILE A 82 34.52 17.99 41.13
N HIS A 83 33.89 18.62 40.15
CA HIS A 83 32.76 19.51 40.40
C HIS A 83 31.51 18.76 40.89
N ASN A 84 31.22 17.59 40.30
CA ASN A 84 30.08 16.75 40.68
C ASN A 84 30.48 15.29 40.90
N GLN A 85 30.65 14.91 42.18
CA GLN A 85 31.06 13.56 42.57
C GLN A 85 29.96 12.50 42.40
N ASN A 86 28.70 12.90 42.17
CA ASN A 86 27.60 11.95 41.90
C ASN A 86 27.61 11.46 40.44
N VAL A 87 28.20 12.24 39.54
CA VAL A 87 28.31 11.92 38.11
C VAL A 87 29.59 11.12 37.85
N LEU A 88 30.70 11.53 38.46
CA LEU A 88 32.01 10.94 38.21
C LEU A 88 32.79 10.77 39.51
N LYS A 89 33.43 9.62 39.68
CA LYS A 89 34.38 9.34 40.74
C LYS A 89 35.78 9.26 40.16
N ALA A 90 36.76 9.89 40.80
CA ALA A 90 38.15 9.80 40.40
C ALA A 90 39.02 9.27 41.55
N LEU A 91 39.95 8.38 41.23
CA LEU A 91 40.89 7.74 42.15
C LEU A 91 42.33 7.98 41.65
N PRO A 92 43.18 8.72 42.38
CA PRO A 92 44.57 8.91 41.99
C PRO A 92 45.34 7.59 42.13
N LEU A 93 46.01 7.17 41.06
CA LEU A 93 46.85 5.96 41.03
C LEU A 93 48.34 6.27 41.26
N GLY A 94 48.72 7.55 41.23
CA GLY A 94 50.04 8.07 41.59
C GLY A 94 50.54 9.10 40.57
N GLY A 95 51.17 10.17 41.06
CA GLY A 95 51.90 11.20 40.29
C GLY A 95 51.13 11.83 39.12
N ASP A 96 51.14 11.13 38.00
CA ASP A 96 50.62 11.49 36.68
C ASP A 96 49.36 10.70 36.27
N ARG A 97 48.93 9.69 37.04
CA ARG A 97 47.84 8.77 36.68
C ARG A 97 46.60 8.94 37.55
N LEU A 98 45.45 8.99 36.90
CA LEU A 98 44.13 9.15 37.52
C LEU A 98 43.12 8.19 36.91
N GLN A 99 42.52 7.30 37.70
CA GLN A 99 41.39 6.50 37.24
C GLN A 99 40.09 7.28 37.43
N ILE A 100 39.31 7.42 36.37
CA ILE A 100 37.97 8.00 36.39
C ILE A 100 36.92 6.92 36.16
N SER A 101 35.81 6.97 36.88
CA SER A 101 34.69 6.03 36.78
C SER A 101 33.38 6.78 36.71
N ALA A 102 32.59 6.48 35.69
CA ALA A 102 31.29 7.09 35.43
C ALA A 102 30.20 6.43 36.28
N LEU A 103 29.54 7.21 37.13
CA LEU A 103 28.50 6.73 38.05
C LEU A 103 27.10 7.01 37.49
N THR A 104 26.83 8.25 37.11
CA THR A 104 25.50 8.71 36.66
C THR A 104 25.64 9.55 35.40
N THR A 105 24.61 9.57 34.55
CA THR A 105 24.57 10.43 33.36
C THR A 105 24.66 11.91 33.73
N GLY A 106 25.44 12.68 32.97
CA GLY A 106 25.57 14.12 33.18
C GLY A 106 26.86 14.68 32.61
N ILE A 107 27.01 15.99 32.72
CA ILE A 107 28.24 16.70 32.38
C ILE A 107 28.92 17.12 33.68
N THR A 108 30.22 16.86 33.79
CA THR A 108 31.00 17.32 34.94
C THR A 108 32.41 17.72 34.53
N ASN A 109 33.01 18.61 35.31
CA ASN A 109 34.35 19.10 35.07
C ASN A 109 35.31 18.54 36.12
N ILE A 110 36.47 18.08 35.67
CA ILE A 110 37.61 17.72 36.51
C ILE A 110 38.66 18.81 36.38
N ASP A 111 39.06 19.39 37.50
CA ASP A 111 40.20 20.29 37.56
C ASP A 111 41.43 19.53 38.04
N LEU A 112 42.50 19.58 37.25
CA LEU A 112 43.83 19.12 37.60
C LEU A 112 44.69 20.34 37.95
N ILE A 113 45.18 20.39 39.19
CA ILE A 113 46.02 21.49 39.67
C ILE A 113 47.49 21.05 39.55
N VAL A 114 48.26 21.78 38.73
CA VAL A 114 49.68 21.56 38.50
C VAL A 114 50.41 22.87 38.79
N GLY A 115 51.09 22.96 39.93
CA GLY A 115 51.66 24.23 40.41
C GLY A 115 50.61 25.35 40.49
N ASN A 116 50.80 26.43 39.74
CA ASN A 116 49.90 27.60 39.75
C ASN A 116 48.87 27.61 38.60
N SER A 117 48.83 26.55 37.78
CA SER A 117 47.88 26.40 36.66
C SER A 117 46.82 25.34 36.98
N THR A 118 45.56 25.66 36.65
CA THR A 118 44.43 24.74 36.74
C THR A 118 44.02 24.34 35.34
N HIS A 119 43.92 23.03 35.10
CA HIS A 119 43.48 22.46 33.82
C HIS A 119 42.13 21.79 34.00
N THR A 120 41.13 22.28 33.26
CA THR A 120 39.77 21.75 33.35
C THR A 120 39.50 20.79 32.19
N ILE A 121 39.05 19.59 32.53
CA ILE A 121 38.61 18.55 31.60
C ILE A 121 37.10 18.41 31.76
N GLU A 122 36.37 18.58 30.66
CA GLU A 122 34.94 18.30 30.61
C GLU A 122 34.74 16.80 30.38
N VAL A 123 33.90 16.18 31.20
CA VAL A 123 33.52 14.77 31.06
C VAL A 123 32.02 14.71 30.83
N LEU A 124 31.64 14.22 29.65
CA LEU A 124 30.27 13.92 29.27
C LEU A 124 30.01 12.44 29.51
N VAL A 125 29.16 12.14 30.49
CA VAL A 125 28.71 10.77 30.80
C VAL A 125 27.34 10.53 30.17
N LEU A 126 27.26 9.58 29.24
CA LEU A 126 26.04 9.16 28.57
C LEU A 126 25.50 7.83 29.14
N ALA A 127 24.20 7.59 28.98
CA ALA A 127 23.59 6.30 29.28
C ALA A 127 24.04 5.23 28.27
N ASP A 128 24.01 3.95 28.67
CA ASP A 128 24.38 2.83 27.79
C ASP A 128 23.16 2.41 26.94
N ALA A 129 23.26 2.61 25.62
CA ALA A 129 22.22 2.22 24.67
C ALA A 129 22.46 0.87 24.00
N ARG A 130 23.63 0.24 24.20
CA ARG A 130 24.01 -0.97 23.45
C ARG A 130 23.07 -2.14 23.74
N MET A 131 22.62 -2.26 24.98
CA MET A 131 21.69 -3.31 25.38
C MET A 131 20.29 -3.10 24.77
N ALA A 132 19.79 -1.86 24.80
CA ALA A 132 18.51 -1.52 24.19
C ALA A 132 18.54 -1.73 22.67
N GLU A 133 19.62 -1.29 22.00
CA GLU A 133 19.80 -1.51 20.56
C GLU A 133 19.89 -3.01 20.19
N ALA A 134 20.58 -3.82 21.01
CA ALA A 134 20.66 -5.27 20.79
C ALA A 134 19.27 -5.94 20.87
N VAL A 135 18.48 -5.59 21.89
CA VAL A 135 17.10 -6.10 22.05
C VAL A 135 16.21 -5.68 20.89
N LEU A 136 16.28 -4.40 20.49
CA LEU A 136 15.50 -3.90 19.35
C LEU A 136 15.88 -4.59 18.04
N ARG A 137 17.18 -4.85 17.83
CA ARG A 137 17.67 -5.52 16.62
C ARG A 137 17.24 -6.99 16.54
N GLU A 138 17.11 -7.65 17.70
CA GLU A 138 16.62 -9.02 17.79
C GLU A 138 15.09 -9.09 17.62
N ALA A 139 14.35 -8.15 18.23
CA ALA A 139 12.89 -8.10 18.13
C ALA A 139 12.39 -7.65 16.74
N PHE A 140 13.11 -6.74 16.07
CA PHE A 140 12.71 -6.13 14.80
C PHE A 140 13.82 -6.25 13.74
N PRO A 141 14.05 -7.45 13.17
CA PRO A 141 15.15 -7.66 12.24
C PRO A 141 14.99 -6.94 10.89
N THR A 142 13.76 -6.58 10.52
CA THR A 142 13.44 -5.88 9.26
C THR A 142 13.52 -4.36 9.37
N SER A 143 13.59 -3.83 10.60
CA SER A 143 13.50 -2.40 10.88
C SER A 143 14.88 -1.82 11.15
N ASN A 144 15.16 -0.64 10.62
CA ASN A 144 16.44 0.05 10.84
C ASN A 144 16.25 1.04 11.98
N LEU A 145 16.53 0.61 13.21
CA LEU A 145 16.35 1.40 14.43
C LEU A 145 17.71 1.80 15.02
N ARG A 146 17.80 3.02 15.53
CA ARG A 146 18.96 3.57 16.23
C ARG A 146 18.51 4.26 17.52
N VAL A 147 19.20 3.99 18.61
CA VAL A 147 18.89 4.57 19.92
C VAL A 147 20.00 5.54 20.30
N THR A 148 19.66 6.83 20.37
CA THR A 148 20.60 7.86 20.81
C THR A 148 20.26 8.26 22.24
N PRO A 149 21.13 7.97 23.23
CA PRO A 149 20.90 8.40 24.59
C PRO A 149 20.98 9.93 24.70
N PHE A 150 20.03 10.53 25.41
CA PHE A 150 19.95 11.96 25.68
C PHE A 150 19.64 12.18 27.16
N GLN A 151 20.68 12.41 27.97
CA GLN A 151 20.56 12.53 29.43
C GLN A 151 19.85 11.29 30.06
N GLN A 152 18.66 11.50 30.64
CA GLN A 152 17.77 10.47 31.21
C GLN A 152 16.63 10.12 30.24
N ALA A 153 16.82 10.30 28.94
CA ALA A 153 15.87 9.90 27.91
C ALA A 153 16.63 9.26 26.75
N CYS A 154 15.92 8.64 25.81
CA CYS A 154 16.51 8.28 24.53
C CYS A 154 15.68 8.81 23.37
N ILE A 155 16.38 9.19 22.31
CA ILE A 155 15.76 9.45 21.01
C ILE A 155 15.85 8.16 20.22
N VAL A 156 14.70 7.60 19.86
CA VAL A 156 14.64 6.45 18.95
C VAL A 156 14.35 6.98 17.56
N SER A 157 15.27 6.73 16.63
CA SER A 157 15.11 7.12 15.24
C SER A 157 15.30 5.93 14.32
N GLY A 158 14.63 5.95 13.17
CA GLY A 158 14.67 4.83 12.25
C GLY A 158 13.44 4.72 11.39
N THR A 159 13.36 3.61 10.68
CA THR A 159 12.23 3.27 9.82
C THR A 159 11.63 1.94 10.24
N VAL A 160 10.32 1.88 10.35
CA VAL A 160 9.55 0.65 10.61
C VAL A 160 8.53 0.41 9.50
N ALA A 161 8.17 -0.86 9.30
CA ALA A 161 7.18 -1.23 8.28
C ALA A 161 5.74 -0.97 8.73
N ASN A 162 5.47 -1.11 10.03
CA ASN A 162 4.12 -1.08 10.57
C ASN A 162 4.00 -0.07 11.71
N ALA A 163 2.91 0.69 11.74
CA ALA A 163 2.65 1.66 12.82
C ALA A 163 2.52 0.98 14.21
N SER A 164 2.01 -0.26 14.26
CA SER A 164 1.87 -1.00 15.52
C SER A 164 3.21 -1.37 16.17
N GLU A 165 4.31 -1.44 15.41
CA GLU A 165 5.64 -1.72 15.96
C GLU A 165 6.19 -0.52 16.74
N VAL A 166 5.84 0.71 16.33
CA VAL A 166 6.32 1.95 16.96
C VAL A 166 5.97 1.96 18.45
N GLU A 167 4.74 1.57 18.81
CA GLU A 167 4.26 1.56 20.19
C GLU A 167 5.06 0.55 21.04
N LEU A 168 5.33 -0.64 20.50
CA LEU A 168 6.14 -1.64 21.17
C LEU A 168 7.60 -1.17 21.33
N ILE A 169 8.19 -0.57 20.30
CA ILE A 169 9.56 -0.02 20.34
C ILE A 169 9.70 1.04 21.43
N VAL A 170 8.74 1.97 21.53
CA VAL A 170 8.72 3.00 22.56
C VAL A 170 8.64 2.35 23.95
N SER A 171 7.75 1.38 24.16
CA SER A 171 7.61 0.69 25.45
C SER A 171 8.87 -0.05 25.90
N ILE A 172 9.61 -0.69 24.96
CA ILE A 172 10.89 -1.33 25.25
C ILE A 172 11.93 -0.29 25.67
N CYS A 173 11.99 0.85 24.97
CA CYS A 173 12.97 1.90 25.25
C CYS A 173 12.67 2.62 26.58
N GLU A 174 11.41 2.81 26.93
CA GLU A 174 10.99 3.39 28.21
C GLU A 174 11.48 2.55 29.40
N GLN A 175 11.54 1.23 29.25
CA GLN A 175 12.07 0.34 30.28
C GLN A 175 13.56 0.58 30.58
N PHE A 176 14.34 1.08 29.61
CA PHE A 176 15.77 1.37 29.78
C PHE A 176 16.07 2.82 30.15
N PHE A 177 15.34 3.78 29.58
CA PHE A 177 15.66 5.21 29.68
C PHE A 177 14.61 6.03 30.43
N GLY A 178 13.47 5.48 30.83
CA GLY A 178 12.40 6.18 31.56
C GLY A 178 11.58 7.15 30.69
N ASN A 179 12.20 7.88 29.76
CA ASN A 179 11.52 8.72 28.78
C ASN A 179 12.07 8.49 27.36
N VAL A 180 11.19 8.54 26.37
CA VAL A 180 11.51 8.26 24.97
C VAL A 180 10.95 9.35 24.07
N ILE A 181 11.84 9.93 23.25
CA ILE A 181 11.46 10.82 22.17
C ILE A 181 11.31 9.97 20.91
N ASN A 182 10.08 9.81 20.45
CA ASN A 182 9.78 9.07 19.24
C ASN A 182 10.10 9.91 17.99
N ASN A 183 11.09 9.47 17.22
CA ASN A 183 11.44 9.98 15.90
C ASN A 183 11.52 8.82 14.88
N VAL A 184 10.68 7.81 15.07
CA VAL A 184 10.57 6.65 14.17
C VAL A 184 9.60 7.01 13.05
N ASP A 185 10.04 6.83 11.81
CA ASP A 185 9.22 7.00 10.62
C ASP A 185 8.59 5.67 10.20
N VAL A 186 7.31 5.69 9.84
CA VAL A 186 6.61 4.52 9.33
C VAL A 186 6.77 4.51 7.82
N THR A 187 7.72 3.72 7.34
CA THR A 187 7.96 3.58 5.92
C THR A 187 6.88 2.71 5.28
N GLY A 188 6.12 3.32 4.39
CA GLY A 188 5.08 2.67 3.60
C GLY A 188 3.70 3.20 3.97
N VAL A 189 3.24 4.24 3.26
CA VAL A 189 1.80 4.49 3.18
C VAL A 189 1.21 3.32 2.41
N GLN A 190 0.71 2.33 3.15
CA GLN A 190 0.09 1.17 2.53
C GLN A 190 -1.28 1.60 2.01
N THR A 191 -1.41 1.64 0.69
CA THR A 191 -2.71 1.80 0.05
C THR A 191 -3.28 0.44 -0.27
N ILE A 192 -4.55 0.27 0.03
CA ILE A 192 -5.28 -0.97 -0.19
C ILE A 192 -6.27 -0.72 -1.32
N GLN A 193 -6.15 -1.50 -2.38
CA GLN A 193 -7.16 -1.61 -3.42
C GLN A 193 -8.15 -2.70 -3.02
N LEU A 194 -9.44 -2.37 -3.03
CA LEU A 194 -10.52 -3.32 -2.81
C LEU A 194 -11.24 -3.59 -4.13
N GLU A 195 -11.29 -4.85 -4.54
CA GLU A 195 -12.19 -5.33 -5.59
C GLU A 195 -13.39 -6.01 -4.93
N THR A 196 -14.60 -5.53 -5.20
CA THR A 196 -15.84 -6.14 -4.72
C THR A 196 -16.65 -6.63 -5.91
N GLN A 197 -17.05 -7.91 -5.92
CA GLN A 197 -17.89 -8.45 -6.98
C GLN A 197 -19.23 -8.89 -6.41
N ILE A 198 -20.31 -8.36 -7.01
CA ILE A 198 -21.68 -8.76 -6.72
C ILE A 198 -22.24 -9.47 -7.94
N MET A 199 -22.67 -10.72 -7.78
CA MET A 199 -23.14 -11.56 -8.88
C MET A 199 -24.42 -12.31 -8.53
N GLU A 200 -25.30 -12.45 -9.50
CA GLU A 200 -26.46 -13.34 -9.47
C GLU A 200 -26.18 -14.58 -10.32
N VAL A 201 -26.42 -15.75 -9.75
CA VAL A 201 -26.17 -17.04 -10.36
C VAL A 201 -27.51 -17.74 -10.55
N SER A 202 -27.83 -18.15 -11.78
CA SER A 202 -29.04 -18.92 -12.04
C SER A 202 -28.76 -20.41 -11.84
N ARG A 203 -29.20 -20.95 -10.70
CA ARG A 203 -29.02 -22.38 -10.37
C ARG A 203 -29.88 -23.29 -11.23
N THR A 204 -31.05 -22.83 -11.70
CA THR A 204 -31.90 -23.60 -12.63
C THR A 204 -31.14 -23.95 -13.91
N LYS A 205 -30.51 -22.96 -14.53
CA LYS A 205 -29.72 -23.17 -15.76
C LYS A 205 -28.46 -23.99 -15.51
N LEU A 206 -27.82 -23.83 -14.34
CA LEU A 206 -26.67 -24.67 -13.94
C LEU A 206 -27.07 -26.14 -13.80
N ARG A 207 -28.25 -26.43 -13.23
CA ARG A 207 -28.80 -27.78 -13.08
C ARG A 207 -29.14 -28.39 -14.44
N GLU A 208 -29.75 -27.63 -15.34
CA GLU A 208 -30.06 -28.08 -16.70
C GLU A 208 -28.80 -28.42 -17.52
N LEU A 209 -27.70 -27.70 -17.29
CA LEU A 209 -26.42 -27.94 -17.94
C LEU A 209 -25.52 -28.97 -17.24
N GLY A 210 -25.90 -29.42 -16.04
CA GLY A 210 -25.13 -30.40 -15.26
C GLY A 210 -23.74 -29.92 -14.83
N VAL A 211 -23.56 -28.62 -14.57
CA VAL A 211 -22.24 -28.05 -14.23
C VAL A 211 -22.02 -28.06 -12.71
N ASP A 212 -21.07 -28.89 -12.28
CA ASP A 212 -20.52 -28.88 -10.92
C ASP A 212 -19.07 -28.40 -10.94
N TRP A 213 -18.69 -27.57 -9.97
CA TRP A 213 -17.34 -27.05 -9.84
C TRP A 213 -16.94 -26.91 -8.39
N ALA A 214 -15.67 -27.15 -8.10
CA ALA A 214 -15.10 -27.00 -6.77
C ALA A 214 -13.64 -26.58 -6.87
N PHE A 215 -13.23 -25.65 -6.02
CA PHE A 215 -11.88 -25.13 -5.89
C PHE A 215 -11.44 -25.28 -4.45
N GLY A 216 -10.32 -25.92 -4.18
CA GLY A 216 -9.78 -25.97 -2.83
C GLY A 216 -8.60 -26.91 -2.64
N ASN A 217 -7.83 -26.66 -1.59
CA ASN A 217 -6.78 -27.53 -1.04
C ASN A 217 -7.25 -28.10 0.31
N ASN A 218 -6.43 -28.91 0.98
CA ASN A 218 -6.79 -29.64 2.20
C ASN A 218 -7.38 -28.79 3.37
N ASP A 219 -7.17 -27.47 3.40
CA ASP A 219 -7.69 -26.58 4.46
C ASP A 219 -8.68 -25.51 3.96
N ASP A 220 -8.81 -25.29 2.65
CA ASP A 220 -9.40 -24.08 2.05
C ASP A 220 -10.18 -24.45 0.80
N PHE A 221 -11.51 -24.31 0.78
CA PHE A 221 -12.33 -24.70 -0.38
C PHE A 221 -13.58 -23.82 -0.61
N ILE A 222 -14.01 -23.71 -1.87
CA ILE A 222 -15.30 -23.18 -2.33
C ILE A 222 -15.78 -24.09 -3.46
N GLY A 223 -17.01 -24.62 -3.34
CA GLY A 223 -17.57 -25.46 -4.39
C GLY A 223 -19.09 -25.46 -4.41
N GLN A 224 -19.63 -25.79 -5.57
CA GLN A 224 -21.05 -25.83 -5.86
C GLN A 224 -21.36 -27.12 -6.64
N SER A 225 -22.20 -28.00 -6.06
CA SER A 225 -22.61 -29.30 -6.63
C SER A 225 -24.12 -29.37 -6.88
N VAL A 226 -24.61 -28.54 -7.80
CA VAL A 226 -26.05 -28.40 -8.13
C VAL A 226 -26.55 -29.58 -8.95
N SER A 227 -25.67 -30.24 -9.71
CA SER A 227 -25.95 -31.44 -10.51
C SER A 227 -25.78 -32.74 -9.73
N GLY A 228 -25.23 -32.70 -8.51
CA GLY A 228 -25.03 -33.88 -7.66
C GLY A 228 -23.96 -34.87 -8.15
N LEU A 229 -23.10 -34.44 -9.09
CA LEU A 229 -22.00 -35.23 -9.66
C LEU A 229 -20.76 -35.26 -8.75
N LEU A 230 -20.54 -34.18 -7.98
CA LEU A 230 -19.47 -34.04 -6.99
C LEU A 230 -20.02 -34.17 -5.57
N VAL A 231 -19.39 -35.01 -4.74
CA VAL A 231 -19.72 -35.14 -3.30
C VAL A 231 -18.46 -34.97 -2.46
N GLN A 232 -18.59 -34.24 -1.35
CA GLN A 232 -17.47 -33.95 -0.45
C GLN A 232 -17.35 -35.02 0.64
N ASN A 233 -16.16 -35.61 0.78
CA ASN A 233 -15.81 -36.51 1.88
C ASN A 233 -14.59 -35.92 2.62
N GLY A 234 -14.85 -35.00 3.55
CA GLY A 234 -13.79 -34.20 4.20
C GLY A 234 -13.27 -33.09 3.27
N ALA A 235 -11.96 -32.80 3.32
CA ALA A 235 -11.33 -31.82 2.42
C ALA A 235 -11.06 -32.34 0.99
N ASN A 236 -11.60 -33.51 0.64
CA ASN A 236 -11.44 -34.14 -0.68
C ASN A 236 -12.80 -34.28 -1.39
N PHE A 237 -12.84 -33.94 -2.67
CA PHE A 237 -14.01 -34.14 -3.54
C PHE A 237 -13.97 -35.54 -4.18
N ALA A 238 -14.99 -36.36 -3.95
CA ALA A 238 -15.15 -37.70 -4.50
C ALA A 238 -16.56 -37.90 -5.10
N SER A 239 -16.66 -38.63 -6.21
CA SER A 239 -17.95 -38.91 -6.85
C SER A 239 -18.71 -40.03 -6.12
N ASN A 240 -19.49 -39.72 -5.08
CA ASN A 240 -20.42 -40.69 -4.47
C ASN A 240 -21.63 -40.01 -3.80
N ALA A 241 -22.81 -40.21 -4.39
CA ALA A 241 -24.08 -39.52 -4.13
C ALA A 241 -24.55 -39.49 -2.66
N THR A 242 -24.25 -38.41 -1.94
CA THR A 242 -25.09 -37.88 -0.84
C THR A 242 -24.89 -36.35 -0.77
N ALA A 243 -25.92 -35.59 -1.13
CA ALA A 243 -25.81 -34.17 -1.49
C ALA A 243 -25.70 -33.22 -0.28
N LYS A 244 -24.60 -32.46 -0.20
CA LYS A 244 -24.54 -31.16 0.48
C LYS A 244 -24.43 -30.05 -0.56
N THR A 245 -25.17 -28.97 -0.36
CA THR A 245 -25.66 -28.11 -1.45
C THR A 245 -24.83 -26.84 -1.71
N LEU A 246 -24.05 -26.37 -0.72
CA LEU A 246 -23.14 -25.20 -0.79
C LEU A 246 -22.26 -25.20 0.47
N GLU A 247 -20.95 -24.94 0.31
CA GLU A 247 -20.01 -24.90 1.43
C GLU A 247 -18.94 -23.81 1.17
N TRP A 248 -18.66 -22.98 2.18
CA TRP A 248 -17.88 -21.74 2.09
C TRP A 248 -16.52 -21.88 2.77
N GLY A 249 -15.46 -21.33 2.17
CA GLY A 249 -14.10 -21.31 2.70
C GLY A 249 -13.22 -20.25 2.02
N VAL A 250 -11.99 -20.07 2.49
CA VAL A 250 -11.02 -19.11 1.91
C VAL A 250 -10.34 -19.78 0.69
N VAL A 251 -10.02 -19.00 -0.35
CA VAL A 251 -9.30 -19.52 -1.54
C VAL A 251 -8.04 -18.69 -1.77
N GLN A 252 -6.88 -19.32 -1.59
CA GLN A 252 -5.56 -18.67 -1.70
C GLN A 252 -5.17 -18.22 -3.10
N ASN A 253 -5.87 -18.64 -4.16
CA ASN A 253 -5.56 -18.27 -5.54
C ASN A 253 -6.82 -17.80 -6.31
N GLY A 254 -7.13 -16.51 -6.22
CA GLY A 254 -8.32 -15.91 -6.83
C GLY A 254 -8.41 -16.01 -8.36
N THR A 255 -7.31 -16.30 -9.07
CA THR A 255 -7.30 -16.35 -10.55
C THR A 255 -8.12 -17.52 -11.13
N GLN A 256 -8.16 -18.66 -10.45
CA GLN A 256 -8.89 -19.85 -10.90
C GLN A 256 -10.40 -19.67 -10.73
N PHE A 257 -10.80 -19.04 -9.61
CA PHE A 257 -12.18 -18.63 -9.37
C PHE A 257 -12.65 -17.65 -10.47
N LEU A 258 -11.86 -16.59 -10.71
CA LEU A 258 -12.18 -15.58 -11.74
C LEU A 258 -12.32 -16.19 -13.15
N ASN A 259 -11.49 -17.17 -13.52
CA ASN A 259 -11.58 -17.84 -14.82
C ASN A 259 -12.85 -18.68 -14.98
N THR A 260 -13.29 -19.34 -13.91
CA THR A 260 -14.54 -20.12 -13.93
C THR A 260 -15.75 -19.20 -14.00
N ILE A 261 -15.76 -18.10 -13.25
CA ILE A 261 -16.79 -17.07 -13.37
C ILE A 261 -16.86 -16.51 -14.80
N ARG A 262 -15.72 -16.30 -15.47
CA ARG A 262 -15.68 -15.90 -16.89
C ARG A 262 -16.28 -16.97 -17.81
N ALA A 263 -15.97 -18.24 -17.59
CA ALA A 263 -16.54 -19.35 -18.36
C ALA A 263 -18.07 -19.48 -18.15
N LEU A 264 -18.55 -19.38 -16.91
CA LEU A 264 -19.98 -19.40 -16.59
C LEU A 264 -20.73 -18.19 -17.15
N ARG A 265 -20.08 -17.02 -17.19
CA ARG A 265 -20.60 -15.80 -17.84
C ARG A 265 -20.80 -16.01 -19.33
N SER A 266 -19.84 -16.65 -20.02
CA SER A 266 -19.96 -16.94 -21.47
C SER A 266 -21.17 -17.82 -21.81
N LYS A 267 -21.65 -18.61 -20.84
CA LYS A 267 -22.83 -19.47 -20.97
C LYS A 267 -24.12 -18.85 -20.39
N ASN A 268 -24.12 -17.56 -20.06
CA ASN A 268 -25.26 -16.84 -19.46
C ASN A 268 -25.78 -17.44 -18.13
N LEU A 269 -24.90 -18.06 -17.34
CA LEU A 269 -25.24 -18.69 -16.06
C LEU A 269 -25.03 -17.77 -14.86
N VAL A 270 -24.11 -16.82 -14.99
CA VAL A 270 -23.77 -15.83 -13.98
C VAL A 270 -23.97 -14.44 -14.58
N LYS A 271 -24.72 -13.60 -13.88
CA LYS A 271 -24.91 -12.19 -14.17
C LYS A 271 -24.17 -11.36 -13.12
N VAL A 272 -23.12 -10.67 -13.53
CA VAL A 272 -22.47 -9.69 -12.65
C VAL A 272 -23.35 -8.46 -12.56
N LEU A 273 -23.74 -8.09 -11.34
CA LEU A 273 -24.54 -6.89 -11.09
C LEU A 273 -23.63 -5.66 -11.01
N ALA A 274 -22.50 -5.78 -10.31
CA ALA A 274 -21.52 -4.71 -10.17
C ALA A 274 -20.13 -5.26 -9.84
N ASN A 275 -19.09 -4.56 -10.32
CA ASN A 275 -17.69 -4.76 -9.92
C ASN A 275 -17.02 -3.42 -9.56
N PRO A 276 -17.38 -2.80 -8.43
CA PRO A 276 -16.71 -1.59 -7.96
C PRO A 276 -15.29 -1.90 -7.49
N THR A 277 -14.35 -1.05 -7.90
CA THR A 277 -12.94 -1.07 -7.47
C THR A 277 -12.61 0.27 -6.85
N LEU A 278 -12.01 0.25 -5.65
CA LEU A 278 -11.65 1.46 -4.92
C LEU A 278 -10.27 1.31 -4.29
N ILE A 279 -9.59 2.44 -4.03
CA ILE A 279 -8.31 2.47 -3.31
C ILE A 279 -8.48 3.37 -2.08
N ALA A 280 -8.00 2.90 -0.93
CA ALA A 280 -7.97 3.67 0.31
C ALA A 280 -6.60 3.60 0.97
N VAL A 281 -6.28 4.63 1.75
CA VAL A 281 -5.13 4.62 2.66
C VAL A 281 -5.50 3.80 3.90
N ASP A 282 -4.52 3.11 4.48
CA ASP A 282 -4.66 2.40 5.75
C ASP A 282 -5.37 3.25 6.83
N GLY A 283 -6.42 2.68 7.42
CA GLY A 283 -7.23 3.29 8.48
C GLY A 283 -8.16 4.42 8.04
N ARG A 284 -8.24 4.75 6.74
CA ARG A 284 -9.11 5.81 6.22
C ARG A 284 -10.33 5.23 5.51
N PRO A 285 -11.56 5.65 5.85
CA PRO A 285 -12.74 5.25 5.09
C PRO A 285 -12.73 5.88 3.69
N ALA A 286 -13.18 5.11 2.71
CA ALA A 286 -13.39 5.55 1.33
C ALA A 286 -14.78 5.14 0.85
N SER A 287 -15.35 5.97 -0.02
CA SER A 287 -16.68 5.76 -0.59
C SER A 287 -16.64 5.92 -2.10
N PHE A 288 -17.38 5.07 -2.80
CA PHE A 288 -17.63 5.15 -4.22
C PHE A 288 -19.13 5.10 -4.45
N ASN A 289 -19.63 6.03 -5.24
CA ASN A 289 -21.02 6.06 -5.67
C ASN A 289 -21.06 6.18 -7.20
N SER A 290 -21.80 5.28 -7.83
CA SER A 290 -22.03 5.27 -9.27
C SER A 290 -23.50 4.96 -9.52
N GLY A 291 -24.23 5.96 -10.01
CA GLY A 291 -25.68 5.88 -10.04
C GLY A 291 -26.33 7.14 -10.56
N GLY A 292 -27.64 7.24 -10.35
CA GLY A 292 -28.44 8.43 -10.63
C GLY A 292 -29.49 8.66 -9.55
N GLU A 293 -30.33 9.64 -9.77
CA GLU A 293 -31.43 9.98 -8.86
C GLU A 293 -32.77 9.84 -9.59
N ILE A 294 -33.77 9.31 -8.89
CA ILE A 294 -35.16 9.26 -9.38
C ILE A 294 -35.99 10.26 -8.57
N PRO A 295 -36.71 11.17 -9.24
CA PRO A 295 -37.68 12.03 -8.58
C PRO A 295 -38.90 11.21 -8.15
N ILE A 296 -39.18 11.18 -6.85
CA ILE A 296 -40.37 10.59 -6.26
C ILE A 296 -41.29 11.72 -5.85
N VAL A 297 -42.55 11.62 -6.28
CA VAL A 297 -43.59 12.58 -5.96
C VAL A 297 -44.11 12.32 -4.55
N VAL A 298 -44.01 13.30 -3.67
CA VAL A 298 -44.47 13.23 -2.27
C VAL A 298 -45.51 14.32 -1.99
N PRO A 299 -46.57 14.04 -1.21
CA PRO A 299 -47.55 15.07 -0.87
C PRO A 299 -46.91 16.12 0.07
N ALA A 300 -46.94 17.40 -0.32
CA ALA A 300 -46.37 18.51 0.45
C ALA A 300 -47.41 19.28 1.30
N GLY A 301 -48.62 18.72 1.48
CA GLY A 301 -49.74 19.36 2.17
C GLY A 301 -50.51 20.37 1.29
N LEU A 302 -51.75 20.72 1.68
CA LEU A 302 -52.61 21.72 0.98
C LEU A 302 -52.80 21.47 -0.53
N GLY A 303 -52.72 20.23 -0.99
CA GLY A 303 -52.80 19.89 -2.43
C GLY A 303 -51.52 20.22 -3.22
N GLN A 304 -50.43 20.61 -2.56
CA GLN A 304 -49.13 20.79 -3.20
C GLN A 304 -48.38 19.47 -3.37
N VAL A 305 -47.63 19.40 -4.46
CA VAL A 305 -46.85 18.24 -4.88
C VAL A 305 -45.37 18.57 -4.66
N GLY A 306 -44.73 17.85 -3.74
CA GLY A 306 -43.29 17.90 -3.53
C GLY A 306 -42.56 16.86 -4.37
N VAL A 307 -41.30 17.12 -4.69
CA VAL A 307 -40.41 16.17 -5.37
C VAL A 307 -39.26 15.84 -4.43
N GLN A 308 -39.10 14.56 -4.11
CA GLN A 308 -37.97 14.04 -3.34
C GLN A 308 -37.11 13.16 -4.26
N TYR A 309 -35.83 13.47 -4.38
CA TYR A 309 -34.90 12.64 -5.14
C TYR A 309 -34.44 11.46 -4.30
N ARG A 310 -34.43 10.27 -4.90
CA ARG A 310 -33.89 9.05 -4.31
C ARG A 310 -32.79 8.48 -5.19
N GLU A 311 -31.61 8.31 -4.63
CA GLU A 311 -30.46 7.71 -5.31
C GLU A 311 -30.70 6.23 -5.64
N PHE A 312 -30.24 5.81 -6.81
CA PHE A 312 -30.15 4.41 -7.22
C PHE A 312 -28.81 4.18 -7.94
N GLY A 313 -28.33 2.95 -7.99
CA GLY A 313 -27.03 2.61 -8.52
C GLY A 313 -26.22 1.75 -7.56
N THR A 314 -24.90 1.74 -7.75
CA THR A 314 -23.93 1.01 -6.92
C THR A 314 -23.18 1.99 -6.03
N ARG A 315 -23.26 1.78 -4.73
CA ARG A 315 -22.48 2.46 -3.71
C ARG A 315 -21.69 1.44 -2.91
N VAL A 316 -20.41 1.72 -2.68
CA VAL A 316 -19.58 0.92 -1.78
C VAL A 316 -18.84 1.86 -0.85
N ASP A 317 -19.12 1.71 0.44
CA ASP A 317 -18.35 2.33 1.50
C ASP A 317 -17.45 1.25 2.12
N PHE A 318 -16.16 1.53 2.27
CA PHE A 318 -15.25 0.60 2.94
C PHE A 318 -14.19 1.32 3.76
N MET A 319 -13.64 0.60 4.73
CA MET A 319 -12.45 1.00 5.49
C MET A 319 -11.55 -0.22 5.62
N ALA A 320 -10.28 -0.05 5.26
CA ALA A 320 -9.28 -1.09 5.37
C ALA A 320 -8.24 -0.70 6.43
N LYS A 321 -7.88 -1.64 7.28
CA LYS A 321 -6.81 -1.48 8.26
C LYS A 321 -5.81 -2.63 8.13
N VAL A 322 -4.55 -2.31 7.90
CA VAL A 322 -3.48 -3.30 7.85
C VAL A 322 -3.20 -3.83 9.24
N GLN A 323 -3.18 -5.15 9.35
CA GLN A 323 -2.75 -5.87 10.53
C GLN A 323 -1.41 -6.56 10.21
N GLY A 324 -0.58 -6.77 11.24
CA GLY A 324 0.68 -7.49 11.05
C GLY A 324 0.49 -8.85 10.35
N GLU A 325 1.56 -9.38 9.77
CA GLU A 325 1.56 -10.65 9.00
C GLU A 325 0.82 -10.61 7.65
N GLY A 326 0.57 -9.44 7.06
CA GLY A 326 -0.06 -9.32 5.73
C GLY A 326 -1.59 -9.49 5.74
N LYS A 327 -2.20 -9.49 6.93
CA LYS A 327 -3.65 -9.50 7.14
C LYS A 327 -4.21 -8.09 7.00
N ILE A 328 -5.43 -7.99 6.47
CA ILE A 328 -6.15 -6.74 6.32
C ILE A 328 -7.51 -6.92 6.98
N TYR A 329 -7.79 -6.09 7.98
CA TYR A 329 -9.13 -5.91 8.52
C TYR A 329 -9.92 -5.00 7.57
N LEU A 330 -11.09 -5.45 7.15
CA LEU A 330 -11.97 -4.75 6.23
C LEU A 330 -13.34 -4.57 6.85
N GLU A 331 -13.83 -3.33 6.88
CA GLU A 331 -15.24 -3.02 7.08
C GLU A 331 -15.83 -2.65 5.72
N VAL A 332 -16.83 -3.41 5.24
CA VAL A 332 -17.38 -3.26 3.89
C VAL A 332 -18.90 -3.12 3.94
N ARG A 333 -19.41 -2.08 3.27
CA ARG A 333 -20.84 -1.76 3.12
C ARG A 333 -21.21 -1.58 1.65
N PRO A 334 -21.44 -2.65 0.88
CA PRO A 334 -21.95 -2.54 -0.47
C PRO A 334 -23.47 -2.30 -0.45
N TYR A 335 -23.93 -1.34 -1.25
CA TYR A 335 -25.32 -1.00 -1.50
C TYR A 335 -25.59 -0.93 -3.01
N ILE A 336 -26.50 -1.75 -3.51
CA ILE A 336 -26.85 -1.80 -4.94
C ILE A 336 -28.34 -1.61 -5.06
N SER A 337 -28.78 -0.66 -5.90
CA SER A 337 -30.17 -0.36 -6.15
C SER A 337 -30.43 -0.29 -7.65
N GLU A 338 -31.36 -1.11 -8.13
CA GLU A 338 -31.79 -1.16 -9.52
C GLU A 338 -33.24 -0.68 -9.65
N ILE A 339 -33.54 0.00 -10.76
CA ILE A 339 -34.91 0.34 -11.14
C ILE A 339 -35.64 -0.93 -11.54
N ASP A 340 -36.77 -1.21 -10.89
CA ASP A 340 -37.64 -2.32 -11.21
C ASP A 340 -39.02 -1.81 -11.66
N PRO A 341 -39.25 -1.70 -12.99
CA PRO A 341 -40.53 -1.26 -13.54
C PRO A 341 -41.68 -2.23 -13.22
N SER A 342 -41.41 -3.51 -12.96
CA SER A 342 -42.45 -4.50 -12.63
C SER A 342 -43.11 -4.25 -11.28
N ARG A 343 -42.44 -3.51 -10.39
CA ARG A 343 -42.93 -3.06 -9.09
C ARG A 343 -43.37 -1.59 -9.08
N SER A 344 -43.65 -1.03 -10.25
CA SER A 344 -44.11 0.35 -10.37
C SER A 344 -45.51 0.55 -9.78
N VAL A 345 -45.73 1.75 -9.24
CA VAL A 345 -47.05 2.18 -8.74
C VAL A 345 -47.46 3.44 -9.50
N THR A 346 -48.70 3.46 -10.00
CA THR A 346 -49.25 4.65 -10.65
C THR A 346 -50.06 5.47 -9.63
N ILE A 347 -49.62 6.70 -9.38
CA ILE A 347 -50.29 7.66 -8.49
C ILE A 347 -50.70 8.86 -9.33
N GLN A 348 -52.01 9.12 -9.41
CA GLN A 348 -52.56 10.26 -10.17
C GLN A 348 -52.06 10.36 -11.63
N GLY A 349 -51.84 9.22 -12.29
CA GLY A 349 -51.36 9.16 -13.67
C GLY A 349 -49.84 9.24 -13.84
N VAL A 350 -49.08 9.41 -12.76
CA VAL A 350 -47.60 9.34 -12.76
C VAL A 350 -47.16 7.95 -12.33
N SER A 351 -46.37 7.28 -13.18
CA SER A 351 -45.79 5.97 -12.88
C SER A 351 -44.48 6.12 -12.12
N VAL A 352 -44.46 5.75 -10.83
CA VAL A 352 -43.25 5.72 -10.00
C VAL A 352 -42.68 4.31 -10.04
N PRO A 353 -41.48 4.09 -10.58
CA PRO A 353 -40.89 2.75 -10.62
C PRO A 353 -40.49 2.29 -9.21
N GLY A 354 -40.58 0.98 -8.96
CA GLY A 354 -40.03 0.40 -7.75
C GLY A 354 -38.50 0.37 -7.79
N LEU A 355 -37.87 0.25 -6.62
CA LEU A 355 -36.44 0.00 -6.50
C LEU A 355 -36.22 -1.39 -5.90
N ARG A 356 -35.28 -2.13 -6.47
CA ARG A 356 -34.78 -3.39 -5.92
C ARG A 356 -33.39 -3.15 -5.34
N SER A 357 -33.31 -3.10 -4.01
CA SER A 357 -32.05 -2.87 -3.30
C SER A 357 -31.44 -4.15 -2.73
N ARG A 358 -30.11 -4.20 -2.68
CA ARG A 358 -29.29 -5.24 -2.06
C ARG A 358 -28.26 -4.52 -1.20
N PHE A 359 -28.19 -4.89 0.08
CA PHE A 359 -27.35 -4.23 1.07
C PHE A 359 -26.72 -5.27 1.99
N LEU A 360 -25.48 -5.04 2.36
CA LEU A 360 -24.73 -5.81 3.34
C LEU A 360 -23.86 -4.85 4.16
N GLU A 361 -23.65 -5.17 5.43
CA GLU A 361 -22.68 -4.50 6.29
C GLU A 361 -21.96 -5.57 7.10
N THR A 362 -20.64 -5.65 6.97
CA THR A 362 -19.84 -6.66 7.66
C THR A 362 -18.39 -6.22 7.86
N GLY A 363 -17.74 -6.79 8.86
CA GLY A 363 -16.32 -6.64 9.15
C GLY A 363 -15.62 -7.99 9.07
N VAL A 364 -14.56 -8.12 8.26
CA VAL A 364 -13.82 -9.37 8.05
C VAL A 364 -12.32 -9.13 8.10
N THR A 365 -11.54 -10.15 8.46
CA THR A 365 -10.07 -10.11 8.38
C THR A 365 -9.61 -11.16 7.39
N ILE A 366 -8.86 -10.75 6.37
CA ILE A 366 -8.42 -11.62 5.27
C ILE A 366 -7.00 -11.24 4.84
N ASN A 367 -6.25 -12.17 4.22
CA ASN A 367 -4.91 -11.83 3.72
C ASN A 367 -5.01 -11.05 2.40
N ALA A 368 -4.01 -10.23 2.11
CA ALA A 368 -3.93 -9.53 0.83
C ALA A 368 -3.85 -10.53 -0.34
N GLY A 369 -4.72 -10.38 -1.34
CA GLY A 369 -4.82 -11.22 -2.53
C GLY A 369 -5.82 -12.36 -2.42
N GLU A 370 -6.36 -12.65 -1.23
CA GLU A 370 -7.39 -13.66 -1.04
C GLU A 370 -8.79 -13.13 -1.36
N THR A 371 -9.61 -13.98 -1.95
CA THR A 371 -11.02 -13.67 -2.19
C THR A 371 -11.86 -14.32 -1.10
N LEU A 372 -12.70 -13.52 -0.41
CA LEU A 372 -13.67 -14.00 0.57
C LEU A 372 -15.10 -13.70 0.11
N ALA A 373 -15.97 -14.70 0.20
CA ALA A 373 -17.41 -14.51 0.06
C ALA A 373 -18.00 -13.93 1.36
N LEU A 374 -18.57 -12.73 1.27
CA LEU A 374 -19.16 -12.03 2.42
C LEU A 374 -20.61 -12.44 2.68
N ALA A 375 -21.36 -12.73 1.63
CA ALA A 375 -22.77 -13.11 1.72
C ALA A 375 -23.23 -13.96 0.53
N GLY A 376 -24.11 -14.91 0.82
CA GLY A 376 -24.84 -15.73 -0.15
C GLY A 376 -26.34 -15.74 0.17
N LEU A 377 -27.20 -15.47 -0.80
CA LEU A 377 -28.66 -15.57 -0.65
C LEU A 377 -29.26 -16.40 -1.78
N LEU A 378 -29.80 -17.56 -1.43
CA LEU A 378 -30.54 -18.41 -2.36
C LEU A 378 -32.02 -18.06 -2.35
N GLN A 379 -32.54 -17.67 -3.51
CA GLN A 379 -33.96 -17.45 -3.76
C GLN A 379 -34.51 -18.57 -4.64
N VAL A 380 -35.52 -19.28 -4.13
CA VAL A 380 -36.23 -20.34 -4.86
C VAL A 380 -37.66 -19.89 -5.14
N ARG A 381 -38.06 -19.89 -6.40
CA ARG A 381 -39.43 -19.62 -6.85
C ARG A 381 -39.95 -20.83 -7.59
N THR A 382 -41.01 -21.44 -7.07
CA THR A 382 -41.67 -22.59 -7.70
C THR A 382 -43.03 -22.13 -8.22
N GLU A 383 -43.25 -22.27 -9.53
CA GLU A 383 -44.54 -22.05 -10.17
C GLU A 383 -45.06 -23.39 -10.71
N THR A 384 -46.16 -23.87 -10.13
CA THR A 384 -46.86 -25.07 -10.63
C THR A 384 -48.08 -24.62 -11.43
N LEU A 385 -48.07 -24.88 -12.73
CA LEU A 385 -49.20 -24.66 -13.62
C LEU A 385 -49.89 -26.00 -13.92
N ASN A 386 -51.08 -26.18 -13.38
CA ASN A 386 -51.94 -27.33 -13.69
C ASN A 386 -53.00 -26.91 -14.71
N LYS A 387 -52.97 -27.50 -15.92
CA LYS A 387 -53.98 -27.29 -16.95
C LYS A 387 -54.64 -28.63 -17.28
N GLY A 388 -55.95 -28.74 -17.16
CA GLY A 388 -56.67 -29.99 -17.42
C GLY A 388 -58.11 -29.75 -17.87
N LEU A 389 -58.75 -30.81 -18.38
CA LEU A 389 -60.18 -30.78 -18.65
C LEU A 389 -60.96 -30.83 -17.33
N PRO A 390 -61.84 -29.86 -17.06
CA PRO A 390 -62.60 -29.83 -15.81
C PRO A 390 -63.44 -31.11 -15.66
N GLY A 391 -63.43 -31.70 -14.46
CA GLY A 391 -64.11 -32.97 -14.14
C GLY A 391 -63.28 -34.21 -14.43
N LEU A 392 -62.71 -34.34 -15.64
CA LEU A 392 -61.86 -35.50 -15.99
C LEU A 392 -60.45 -35.44 -15.37
N SER A 393 -59.93 -34.25 -15.10
CA SER A 393 -58.60 -34.05 -14.49
C SER A 393 -58.48 -34.53 -13.04
N ASP A 394 -59.63 -34.66 -12.35
CA ASP A 394 -59.68 -34.89 -10.91
C ASP A 394 -59.96 -36.36 -10.55
N LEU A 395 -60.17 -37.22 -11.57
CA LEU A 395 -60.41 -38.64 -11.37
C LEU A 395 -59.14 -39.31 -10.79
N PRO A 396 -59.27 -40.10 -9.70
CA PRO A 396 -58.15 -40.89 -9.18
C PRO A 396 -57.70 -41.89 -10.26
N TYR A 397 -56.39 -42.11 -10.37
CA TYR A 397 -55.71 -42.98 -11.35
C TYR A 397 -55.79 -42.55 -12.83
N LEU A 398 -56.92 -42.03 -13.31
CA LEU A 398 -57.12 -41.68 -14.73
C LEU A 398 -56.92 -40.18 -15.03
N GLY A 399 -57.01 -39.31 -14.03
CA GLY A 399 -56.92 -37.85 -14.22
C GLY A 399 -55.57 -37.35 -14.75
N ALA A 400 -54.49 -38.13 -14.56
CA ALA A 400 -53.17 -37.82 -15.11
C ALA A 400 -53.11 -37.83 -16.65
N LEU A 401 -54.01 -38.55 -17.33
CA LEU A 401 -54.09 -38.57 -18.80
C LEU A 401 -54.83 -37.33 -19.35
N PHE A 402 -55.61 -36.64 -18.52
CA PHE A 402 -56.46 -35.51 -18.90
C PHE A 402 -56.00 -34.17 -18.29
N ARG A 403 -54.83 -34.15 -17.66
CA ARG A 403 -54.16 -32.95 -17.13
C ARG A 403 -52.70 -32.91 -17.58
N THR A 404 -52.20 -31.70 -17.84
CA THR A 404 -50.77 -31.41 -17.95
C THR A 404 -50.37 -30.58 -16.74
N THR A 405 -49.36 -31.07 -16.02
CA THR A 405 -48.71 -30.34 -14.92
C THR A 405 -47.38 -29.84 -15.46
N ARG A 406 -47.17 -28.52 -15.41
CA ARG A 406 -45.89 -27.89 -15.67
C ARG A 406 -45.39 -27.31 -14.36
N ASP A 407 -44.32 -27.89 -13.83
CA ASP A 407 -43.59 -27.34 -12.70
C ASP A 407 -42.38 -26.56 -13.22
N GLU A 408 -42.34 -25.26 -12.95
CA GLU A 408 -41.23 -24.38 -13.27
C GLU A 408 -40.55 -23.94 -11.96
N GLN A 409 -39.32 -24.38 -11.74
CA GLN A 409 -38.53 -24.04 -10.56
C GLN A 409 -37.39 -23.10 -10.95
N ASN A 410 -37.51 -21.83 -10.54
CA ASN A 410 -36.50 -20.80 -10.78
C ASN A 410 -35.70 -20.54 -9.51
N GLU A 411 -34.43 -20.89 -9.53
CA GLU A 411 -33.48 -20.73 -8.43
C GLU A 411 -32.42 -19.70 -8.83
N VAL A 412 -32.32 -18.61 -8.05
CA VAL A 412 -31.34 -17.55 -8.23
C VAL A 412 -30.55 -17.38 -6.94
N GLU A 413 -29.24 -17.30 -7.03
CA GLU A 413 -28.35 -17.11 -5.90
C GLU A 413 -27.57 -15.81 -6.04
N LEU A 414 -27.65 -14.94 -5.04
CA LEU A 414 -26.84 -13.72 -4.96
C LEU A 414 -25.56 -14.03 -4.18
N LEU A 415 -24.41 -13.68 -4.75
CA LEU A 415 -23.09 -13.83 -4.14
C LEU A 415 -22.36 -12.48 -4.12
N ILE A 416 -21.85 -12.11 -2.95
CA ILE A 416 -21.01 -10.93 -2.74
C ILE A 416 -19.63 -11.39 -2.30
N THR A 417 -18.59 -11.02 -3.05
CA THR A 417 -17.19 -11.37 -2.75
C THR A 417 -16.33 -10.11 -2.69
N VAL A 418 -15.25 -10.17 -1.91
CA VAL A 418 -14.25 -9.12 -1.81
C VAL A 418 -12.84 -9.70 -1.94
N THR A 419 -11.96 -8.94 -2.58
CA THR A 419 -10.53 -9.27 -2.72
C THR A 419 -9.71 -7.99 -2.50
N PRO A 420 -8.97 -7.88 -1.39
CA PRO A 420 -8.10 -6.74 -1.13
C PRO A 420 -6.71 -7.00 -1.70
N HIS A 421 -6.07 -5.95 -2.20
CA HIS A 421 -4.71 -5.99 -2.70
C HIS A 421 -3.92 -4.80 -2.15
N PHE A 422 -2.64 -4.97 -1.87
CA PHE A 422 -1.76 -3.83 -1.70
C PHE A 422 -1.55 -3.16 -3.05
N ALA A 423 -1.83 -1.86 -3.10
CA ALA A 423 -1.59 -1.02 -4.26
C ALA A 423 -0.41 -0.08 -3.97
N GLY A 424 0.38 0.18 -5.01
CA GLY A 424 1.42 1.21 -5.00
C GLY A 424 1.13 2.23 -6.09
N ALA A 425 1.60 3.47 -5.90
CA ALA A 425 1.56 4.45 -6.96
C ALA A 425 2.50 4.02 -8.10
N LEU A 426 2.04 4.13 -9.34
CA LEU A 426 2.87 3.91 -10.51
C LEU A 426 3.87 5.06 -10.65
N THR A 427 5.15 4.71 -10.84
CA THR A 427 6.15 5.70 -11.25
C THR A 427 5.89 6.13 -12.71
N PRO A 428 6.33 7.32 -13.15
CA PRO A 428 6.11 7.79 -14.53
C PRO A 428 6.50 6.77 -15.62
N ASP A 429 7.53 5.97 -15.36
CA ASP A 429 8.02 4.93 -16.28
C ASP A 429 7.14 3.67 -16.32
N GLN A 430 6.26 3.49 -15.34
CA GLN A 430 5.32 2.36 -15.22
C GLN A 430 3.90 2.72 -15.67
N ILE A 431 3.63 3.98 -16.00
CA ILE A 431 2.34 4.38 -16.57
C ILE A 431 2.29 3.78 -17.98
N PRO A 432 1.25 2.98 -18.33
CA PRO A 432 1.06 2.56 -19.72
C PRO A 432 1.06 3.81 -20.61
N GLN A 433 1.94 3.85 -21.61
CA GLN A 433 1.89 4.92 -22.60
C GLN A 433 0.55 4.79 -23.33
N GLY A 434 -0.43 5.63 -22.97
CA GLY A 434 -1.78 5.64 -23.51
C GLY A 434 -2.87 5.46 -22.46
N ALA A 435 -3.66 6.51 -22.23
CA ALA A 435 -4.94 6.36 -21.54
C ALA A 435 -6.00 5.76 -22.50
N PRO A 436 -7.12 5.23 -21.99
CA PRO A 436 -8.26 4.88 -22.83
C PRO A 436 -8.66 6.08 -23.71
N GLY A 437 -8.75 5.87 -25.03
CA GLY A 437 -9.08 6.92 -25.99
C GLY A 437 -7.89 7.69 -26.59
N LEU A 438 -6.64 7.46 -26.15
CA LEU A 438 -5.46 8.18 -26.69
C LEU A 438 -4.95 7.61 -28.02
N PHE A 439 -5.19 6.34 -28.29
CA PHE A 439 -4.82 5.68 -29.57
C PHE A 439 -6.01 5.40 -30.45
N THR A 440 -7.19 5.92 -30.11
CA THR A 440 -8.40 5.75 -30.90
C THR A 440 -8.94 7.11 -31.34
N GLN A 441 -9.49 7.15 -32.55
CA GLN A 441 -10.20 8.29 -33.13
C GLN A 441 -11.63 7.85 -33.48
N PRO A 442 -12.57 8.81 -33.58
CA PRO A 442 -13.90 8.54 -34.11
C PRO A 442 -13.78 7.90 -35.50
N PRO A 443 -14.55 6.82 -35.76
CA PRO A 443 -14.51 6.10 -37.03
C PRO A 443 -15.01 7.00 -38.17
N THR A 444 -14.45 6.82 -39.36
CA THR A 444 -15.01 7.46 -40.57
C THR A 444 -16.38 6.85 -40.89
N ASP A 445 -17.27 7.56 -41.58
CA ASP A 445 -18.60 7.05 -41.98
C ASP A 445 -18.56 5.65 -42.59
N LYS A 446 -17.56 5.35 -43.43
CA LYS A 446 -17.39 4.00 -44.01
C LYS A 446 -17.08 2.95 -42.94
N GLU A 447 -16.28 3.28 -41.94
CA GLU A 447 -15.88 2.34 -40.87
C GLU A 447 -17.01 2.15 -39.85
N LEU A 448 -17.76 3.22 -39.56
CA LEU A 448 -18.94 3.17 -38.72
C LEU A 448 -20.09 2.37 -39.37
N TYR A 449 -20.46 2.72 -40.61
CA TYR A 449 -21.65 2.13 -41.24
C TYR A 449 -21.38 0.78 -41.93
N LEU A 450 -20.17 0.53 -42.46
CA LEU A 450 -19.86 -0.72 -43.15
C LEU A 450 -19.20 -1.76 -42.25
N LYS A 451 -18.38 -1.32 -41.29
CA LYS A 451 -17.62 -2.22 -40.40
C LYS A 451 -18.15 -2.21 -38.96
N SER A 452 -19.10 -1.34 -38.64
CA SER A 452 -19.68 -1.19 -37.29
C SER A 452 -18.63 -0.95 -36.21
N TYR A 453 -17.52 -0.31 -36.58
CA TYR A 453 -16.50 0.10 -35.62
C TYR A 453 -17.01 1.34 -34.90
N MET A 454 -16.96 1.32 -33.56
CA MET A 454 -17.28 2.49 -32.74
C MET A 454 -16.07 3.39 -32.52
N GLU A 455 -14.86 2.85 -32.70
CA GLU A 455 -13.57 3.53 -32.60
C GLU A 455 -12.56 2.88 -33.55
N THR A 456 -11.66 3.67 -34.12
CA THR A 456 -10.58 3.20 -35.01
C THR A 456 -9.23 3.69 -34.50
N PRO A 457 -8.12 2.96 -34.71
CA PRO A 457 -6.81 3.43 -34.27
C PRO A 457 -6.43 4.75 -34.96
N VAL A 458 -5.72 5.63 -34.25
CA VAL A 458 -5.19 6.88 -34.83
C VAL A 458 -4.12 6.53 -35.87
N VAL A 459 -4.36 6.91 -37.13
CA VAL A 459 -3.40 6.74 -38.23
C VAL A 459 -2.96 8.13 -38.68
N ASP A 460 -1.68 8.45 -38.52
CA ASP A 460 -1.08 9.63 -39.18
C ASP A 460 -0.54 9.22 -40.57
N ASP A 461 -0.28 10.19 -41.45
CA ASP A 461 0.17 10.01 -42.84
C ASP A 461 1.54 9.27 -42.97
N GLY A 462 2.16 8.86 -41.85
CA GLY A 462 3.35 8.03 -41.76
C GLY A 462 3.13 6.60 -41.20
N GLY A 463 1.90 6.20 -40.88
CA GLY A 463 1.57 4.89 -40.31
C GLY A 463 0.95 4.95 -38.90
N LEU A 464 0.52 3.78 -38.43
CA LEU A 464 -0.14 3.60 -37.13
C LEU A 464 0.78 4.07 -35.98
N MET A 465 0.37 5.13 -35.27
CA MET A 465 1.03 5.55 -34.04
C MET A 465 0.82 4.47 -32.97
N GLY A 466 1.93 3.86 -32.50
CA GLY A 466 1.90 2.92 -31.36
C GLY A 466 2.04 1.43 -31.70
N VAL A 467 2.34 1.05 -32.94
CA VAL A 467 2.75 -0.33 -33.27
C VAL A 467 4.24 -0.38 -33.59
N PRO A 468 5.10 -0.96 -32.72
CA PRO A 468 6.19 -1.76 -33.29
C PRO A 468 5.56 -2.85 -34.16
N ASN A 469 6.23 -3.20 -35.25
CA ASN A 469 5.74 -4.00 -36.37
C ASN A 469 5.41 -5.48 -36.05
N GLU A 470 5.04 -5.79 -34.81
CA GLU A 470 4.69 -7.10 -34.27
C GLU A 470 3.26 -6.99 -33.74
N GLY A 471 2.34 -7.76 -34.34
CA GLY A 471 0.92 -7.70 -34.06
C GLY A 471 0.58 -7.82 -32.57
N PHE A 472 -0.42 -7.05 -32.16
CA PHE A 472 -1.00 -7.12 -30.81
C PHE A 472 -1.60 -8.51 -30.55
N VAL A 473 -0.81 -9.39 -29.94
CA VAL A 473 -1.28 -10.43 -29.04
C VAL A 473 -0.76 -10.06 -27.65
N PRO A 474 -1.60 -9.67 -26.69
CA PRO A 474 -1.15 -9.51 -25.32
C PRO A 474 -0.86 -10.90 -24.75
N GLN A 475 0.36 -11.40 -24.95
CA GLN A 475 0.88 -12.48 -24.13
C GLN A 475 1.24 -11.88 -22.77
N PHE A 476 0.36 -12.08 -21.79
CA PHE A 476 0.77 -12.07 -20.39
C PHE A 476 1.75 -13.22 -20.19
N THR A 477 3.05 -12.93 -20.30
CA THR A 477 4.08 -13.79 -19.73
C THR A 477 4.38 -13.24 -18.33
N PRO A 478 4.16 -14.01 -17.25
CA PRO A 478 4.64 -13.60 -15.94
C PRO A 478 6.17 -13.60 -16.00
N SER A 479 6.78 -12.43 -15.86
CA SER A 479 8.24 -12.31 -15.78
C SER A 479 8.72 -13.02 -14.51
N ALA A 480 9.51 -14.08 -14.68
CA ALA A 480 10.06 -14.91 -13.61
C ALA A 480 11.25 -14.26 -12.87
N ASN A 481 11.59 -12.99 -13.16
CA ASN A 481 12.73 -12.32 -12.54
C ASN A 481 12.25 -11.20 -11.62
N TYR A 482 11.70 -11.58 -10.47
CA TYR A 482 11.70 -10.72 -9.29
C TYR A 482 12.86 -11.14 -8.38
N ALA A 483 13.97 -10.42 -8.51
CA ALA A 483 14.97 -10.31 -7.46
C ALA A 483 15.15 -8.81 -7.20
N PRO A 484 14.99 -8.31 -5.95
CA PRO A 484 15.16 -6.90 -5.68
C PRO A 484 16.65 -6.56 -5.76
N ALA A 485 17.08 -5.95 -6.86
CA ALA A 485 18.38 -5.30 -6.94
C ALA A 485 18.24 -3.90 -6.33
N PHE A 486 18.76 -3.73 -5.11
CA PHE A 486 19.14 -2.41 -4.59
C PHE A 486 20.35 -1.93 -5.40
N GLU A 487 20.12 -1.24 -6.52
CA GLU A 487 21.16 -0.44 -7.17
C GLU A 487 21.08 1.00 -6.64
N LEU A 488 22.14 1.40 -5.95
CA LEU A 488 22.37 2.79 -5.56
C LEU A 488 22.56 3.62 -6.85
N SER A 489 21.65 4.55 -7.11
CA SER A 489 21.76 5.49 -8.24
C SER A 489 23.09 6.27 -8.19
N PRO A 490 23.78 6.50 -9.33
CA PRO A 490 24.95 7.36 -9.36
C PRO A 490 24.56 8.83 -9.10
N SER A 491 25.35 9.50 -8.27
CA SER A 491 25.19 10.89 -7.86
C SER A 491 25.12 11.86 -9.05
N VAL A 492 24.03 12.63 -9.13
CA VAL A 492 23.89 13.78 -10.04
C VAL A 492 24.78 14.93 -9.55
N PRO A 493 25.62 15.58 -10.40
CA PRO A 493 26.40 16.74 -10.00
C PRO A 493 25.49 17.98 -9.83
N ALA A 494 25.72 18.75 -8.77
CA ALA A 494 25.00 20.00 -8.51
C ALA A 494 25.20 21.05 -9.63
N PRO A 495 24.19 21.87 -9.96
CA PRO A 495 24.31 22.89 -11.00
C PRO A 495 25.18 24.08 -10.54
N ASN A 496 25.98 24.58 -11.48
CA ASN A 496 26.91 25.70 -11.32
C ASN A 496 26.15 27.06 -11.16
N PRO A 497 26.43 27.87 -10.12
CA PRO A 497 25.70 29.12 -9.83
C PRO A 497 26.01 30.31 -10.77
N ALA A 498 26.66 30.14 -11.91
CA ALA A 498 27.12 31.25 -12.77
C ALA A 498 26.17 31.65 -13.93
N ALA A 499 24.94 31.12 -14.01
CA ALA A 499 23.99 31.44 -15.08
C ALA A 499 22.69 32.08 -14.54
N MET A 500 22.81 33.26 -13.92
CA MET A 500 21.66 34.15 -13.67
C MET A 500 22.02 35.58 -14.09
N SER A 501 21.95 35.86 -15.39
CA SER A 501 21.88 37.22 -15.91
C SER A 501 20.41 37.56 -16.21
N VAL A 502 19.86 38.46 -15.42
CA VAL A 502 18.49 38.99 -15.52
C VAL A 502 18.36 39.86 -16.77
N GLY A 503 17.47 39.49 -17.69
CA GLY A 503 17.05 40.33 -18.81
C GLY A 503 15.92 41.29 -18.39
N PRO A 504 15.93 42.57 -18.81
CA PRO A 504 14.90 43.53 -18.43
C PRO A 504 13.73 43.43 -19.42
N ASN A 505 12.59 42.88 -18.97
CA ASN A 505 11.23 43.29 -19.34
C ASN A 505 10.21 42.19 -19.01
N VAL A 506 9.56 42.30 -17.87
CA VAL A 506 8.21 41.75 -17.65
C VAL A 506 7.45 42.70 -16.71
N PRO A 507 6.26 43.20 -17.09
CA PRO A 507 5.50 44.10 -16.22
C PRO A 507 4.95 43.36 -14.99
N ARG A 508 5.07 44.00 -13.81
CA ARG A 508 4.50 43.53 -12.54
C ARG A 508 2.98 43.44 -12.63
N ILE A 509 2.43 42.25 -12.43
CA ILE A 509 1.01 42.06 -12.09
C ILE A 509 0.85 42.37 -10.60
N ALA A 510 -0.10 43.25 -10.27
CA ALA A 510 -0.44 43.65 -8.91
C ALA A 510 -1.05 42.46 -8.14
N GLN A 511 -0.62 42.29 -6.88
CA GLN A 511 -1.19 41.30 -5.95
C GLN A 511 -2.59 41.74 -5.50
N GLN A 512 -3.57 40.88 -5.69
CA GLN A 512 -4.93 40.98 -5.12
C GLN A 512 -4.90 40.42 -3.68
N PRO A 513 -5.51 41.08 -2.67
CA PRO A 513 -5.47 40.60 -1.29
C PRO A 513 -6.31 39.32 -1.06
N ALA A 514 -5.86 38.52 -0.09
CA ALA A 514 -6.41 37.23 0.32
C ALA A 514 -7.87 37.33 0.79
N GLY A 515 -8.74 36.54 0.15
CA GLY A 515 -10.12 36.28 0.58
C GLY A 515 -10.18 35.08 1.52
N ALA A 516 -10.96 35.22 2.60
CA ALA A 516 -11.16 34.24 3.65
C ALA A 516 -11.88 32.96 3.18
N ASN A 517 -11.45 31.81 3.69
CA ASN A 517 -12.15 30.52 3.55
C ASN A 517 -13.43 30.52 4.42
N PRO A 518 -14.55 29.93 3.96
CA PRO A 518 -15.71 29.71 4.81
C PRO A 518 -15.46 28.53 5.77
N GLU A 519 -15.71 28.82 7.04
CA GLU A 519 -15.62 27.92 8.19
C GLU A 519 -16.78 26.91 8.17
N TYR A 520 -16.48 25.61 8.28
CA TYR A 520 -17.47 24.53 8.34
C TYR A 520 -17.98 24.37 9.77
N VAL A 521 -19.27 24.62 9.99
CA VAL A 521 -19.95 24.44 11.27
C VAL A 521 -20.71 23.10 11.27
N PRO A 522 -20.43 22.16 12.18
CA PRO A 522 -21.20 20.92 12.28
C PRO A 522 -22.54 21.14 13.01
N ASN A 523 -23.60 20.50 12.52
CA ASN A 523 -24.94 20.51 13.13
C ASN A 523 -24.94 19.79 14.51
N PRO A 524 -25.66 20.31 15.52
CA PRO A 524 -25.78 19.66 16.83
C PRO A 524 -26.76 18.47 16.81
N PRO A 525 -26.60 17.49 17.73
CA PRO A 525 -27.43 16.29 17.81
C PRO A 525 -28.85 16.61 18.29
N GLY A 526 -29.84 16.14 17.53
CA GLY A 526 -31.27 16.33 17.82
C GLY A 526 -31.72 15.56 19.06
N GLN A 527 -32.36 16.29 19.98
CA GLN A 527 -33.05 15.81 21.16
C GLN A 527 -34.31 15.01 20.82
N ASN A 528 -34.57 13.99 21.65
CA ASN A 528 -35.84 13.28 21.79
C ASN A 528 -37.04 14.22 22.02
N SER A 529 -38.23 13.84 21.51
CA SER A 529 -39.56 13.82 22.19
C SER A 529 -40.72 13.67 21.17
N PRO A 530 -41.96 13.30 21.56
CA PRO A 530 -42.41 12.02 22.10
C PRO A 530 -43.55 11.40 21.25
N ALA A 531 -43.97 10.20 21.66
CA ALA A 531 -45.12 9.46 21.14
C ALA A 531 -46.45 10.27 21.17
N ILE A 532 -47.25 10.15 20.10
CA ILE A 532 -48.70 10.40 20.15
C ILE A 532 -49.42 9.24 19.46
N VAL A 533 -50.26 8.60 20.27
CA VAL A 533 -51.26 7.59 19.97
C VAL A 533 -52.39 8.20 19.13
N ARG A 534 -52.72 7.59 17.99
CA ARG A 534 -54.08 7.17 17.61
C ARG A 534 -54.09 6.35 16.33
#